data_AF-A0A1W6LFJ1-F1
#
_entry.id   AF-A0A1W6LFJ1-F1
#
_cell.length_a   1.000
_cell.length_b   1.000
_cell.length_c   1.000
_cell.angle_alpha   90.00
_cell.angle_beta   90.00
_cell.angle_gamma   90.00
#
_symmetry.space_group_name_H-M   'P 1'
#
loop_
_entity.id
_entity.type
_entity.pdbx_description
1 polymer ?
#
loop_
_entity_poly.entity_id
_entity_poly.type
_entity_poly.pdbx_seq_one_letter_code
_entity_poly.pdbx_strand_id
1 'polypeptide(L)'
;MNFPPRALVLAAALIAGTPAFAMTETEAAANVMYFAFATQEGELCEKLGYPGRATFRAWEQENAGVFVASMRRVEDHAAEALKISRDEARQTSAALFDRLKGRYDREFAPDVSARSCGRFGETLRLYASKLVRS
;
A
#
# COMPACT_ATOMS: atom_id res chain seq x y z
N MET A 1 -7.64 -57.56 -34.30
CA MET A 1 -6.87 -57.50 -33.04
C MET A 1 -5.85 -56.38 -33.16
N ASN A 2 -5.82 -55.52 -32.14
CA ASN A 2 -4.75 -54.63 -31.68
C ASN A 2 -4.45 -53.29 -32.39
N PHE A 3 -4.52 -52.24 -31.57
CA PHE A 3 -4.37 -50.79 -31.78
C PHE A 3 -2.90 -50.30 -31.88
N PRO A 4 -2.66 -49.07 -32.37
CA PRO A 4 -1.33 -48.48 -32.62
C PRO A 4 -0.78 -47.71 -31.39
N PRO A 5 0.52 -47.37 -31.35
CA PRO A 5 0.88 -45.97 -31.07
C PRO A 5 2.20 -45.54 -31.76
N ARG A 6 2.44 -44.28 -32.11
CA ARG A 6 2.85 -43.24 -31.16
C ARG A 6 2.71 -41.86 -31.79
N ALA A 7 1.85 -41.07 -31.16
CA ALA A 7 1.74 -39.64 -31.32
C ALA A 7 3.04 -38.96 -30.87
N LEU A 8 3.59 -38.10 -31.73
CA LEU A 8 4.57 -37.09 -31.33
C LEU A 8 3.79 -35.92 -30.73
N VAL A 9 3.61 -35.96 -29.42
CA VAL A 9 3.00 -34.86 -28.66
C VAL A 9 4.02 -33.72 -28.63
N LEU A 10 3.69 -32.60 -29.31
CA LEU A 10 4.35 -31.32 -29.07
C LEU A 10 4.23 -31.00 -27.58
N ALA A 11 5.36 -31.00 -26.87
CA ALA A 11 5.46 -30.44 -25.54
C ALA A 11 5.28 -28.92 -25.65
N ALA A 12 4.03 -28.46 -25.57
CA ALA A 12 3.74 -27.07 -25.26
C ALA A 12 4.26 -26.83 -23.84
N ALA A 13 5.38 -26.10 -23.76
CA ALA A 13 5.91 -25.55 -22.55
C ALA A 13 4.83 -24.67 -21.89
N LEU A 14 4.07 -25.27 -20.97
CA LEU A 14 3.40 -24.52 -19.92
C LEU A 14 4.51 -23.93 -19.06
N ILE A 15 4.96 -22.74 -19.44
CA ILE A 15 5.50 -21.78 -18.50
C ILE A 15 4.35 -21.53 -17.53
N ALA A 16 4.29 -22.35 -16.48
CA ALA A 16 3.58 -22.02 -15.27
C ALA A 16 4.25 -20.77 -14.74
N GLY A 17 3.79 -19.60 -15.21
CA GLY A 17 4.02 -18.37 -14.50
C GLY A 17 3.54 -18.63 -13.09
N THR A 18 4.45 -18.65 -12.14
CA THR A 18 4.09 -18.48 -10.74
C THR A 18 3.14 -17.28 -10.73
N PRO A 19 1.89 -17.42 -10.24
CA PRO A 19 1.03 -16.26 -10.15
C PRO A 19 1.84 -15.23 -9.36
N ALA A 20 2.17 -14.11 -9.98
CA ALA A 20 2.52 -12.93 -9.20
C ALA A 20 1.32 -12.77 -8.28
N PHE A 21 1.48 -13.09 -6.99
CA PHE A 21 0.40 -13.03 -6.02
C PHE A 21 0.00 -11.56 -5.97
N ALA A 22 -1.03 -11.22 -6.73
CA ALA A 22 -1.52 -9.85 -6.81
C ALA A 22 -1.95 -9.45 -5.40
N MET A 23 -1.48 -8.29 -4.96
CA MET A 23 -1.82 -7.70 -3.66
C MET A 23 -3.33 -7.79 -3.40
N THR A 24 -3.70 -8.33 -2.25
CA THR A 24 -5.10 -8.39 -1.82
C THR A 24 -5.61 -7.01 -1.42
N GLU A 25 -6.94 -6.84 -1.37
CA GLU A 25 -7.57 -5.57 -0.97
C GLU A 25 -7.20 -5.17 0.45
N THR A 26 -7.11 -6.15 1.35
CA THR A 26 -6.73 -5.93 2.74
C THR A 26 -5.28 -5.46 2.85
N GLU A 27 -4.37 -6.07 2.09
CA GLU A 27 -2.96 -5.66 2.04
C GLU A 27 -2.80 -4.27 1.42
N ALA A 28 -3.55 -3.97 0.36
CA ALA A 28 -3.58 -2.65 -0.25
C ALA A 28 -4.09 -1.59 0.74
N ALA A 29 -5.20 -1.83 1.44
CA ALA A 29 -5.71 -0.93 2.46
C ALA A 29 -4.72 -0.74 3.62
N ALA A 30 -4.02 -1.81 4.03
CA ALA A 30 -2.98 -1.72 5.06
C ALA A 30 -1.79 -0.87 4.60
N ASN A 31 -1.32 -1.03 3.36
CA ASN A 31 -0.30 -0.16 2.77
C ASN A 31 -0.76 1.31 2.80
N VAL A 32 -1.97 1.60 2.30
CA VAL A 32 -2.54 2.96 2.30
C VAL A 32 -2.60 3.57 3.71
N MET A 33 -2.95 2.78 4.72
CA MET A 33 -2.92 3.20 6.13
C MET A 33 -1.50 3.58 6.59
N TYR A 34 -0.47 2.80 6.25
CA TYR A 34 0.90 3.16 6.62
C TYR A 34 1.34 4.48 5.98
N PHE A 35 1.00 4.72 4.72
CA PHE A 35 1.27 6.01 4.06
C PHE A 35 0.53 7.17 4.72
N ALA A 36 -0.75 7.00 5.04
CA ALA A 36 -1.55 8.03 5.71
C ALA A 36 -0.98 8.38 7.09
N PHE A 37 -0.61 7.35 7.87
CA PHE A 37 -0.07 7.52 9.21
C PHE A 37 1.32 8.16 9.17
N ALA A 38 2.19 7.70 8.26
CA ALA A 38 3.51 8.29 8.04
C ALA A 38 3.42 9.76 7.62
N THR A 39 2.46 10.11 6.77
CA THR A 39 2.21 11.50 6.38
C THR A 39 1.90 12.35 7.61
N GLN A 40 0.96 11.90 8.45
CA GLN A 40 0.50 12.68 9.59
C GLN A 40 1.55 12.76 10.71
N GLU A 41 2.26 11.67 11.00
CA GLU A 41 3.39 11.67 11.94
C GLU A 41 4.50 12.61 11.48
N GLY A 42 4.84 12.59 10.19
CA GLY A 42 5.83 13.50 9.62
C GLY A 42 5.43 14.96 9.75
N GLU A 43 4.14 15.30 9.53
CA GLU A 43 3.63 16.65 9.75
C GLU A 43 3.71 17.09 11.22
N LEU A 44 3.41 16.21 12.17
CA LEU A 44 3.48 16.50 13.60
C LEU A 44 4.92 16.66 14.09
N CYS A 45 5.82 15.79 13.63
CA CYS A 45 7.23 15.88 13.97
C CYS A 45 7.87 17.16 13.42
N GLU A 46 7.46 17.62 12.24
CA GLU A 46 7.84 18.94 11.72
C GLU A 46 7.42 20.08 12.64
N LYS A 47 6.19 20.05 13.15
CA LYS A 47 5.68 21.05 14.11
C LYS A 47 6.46 21.05 15.43
N LEU A 48 7.09 19.92 15.79
CA LEU A 48 7.93 19.75 16.97
C LEU A 48 9.42 20.06 16.72
N GLY A 49 9.78 20.55 15.53
CA GLY A 49 11.16 20.95 15.20
C GLY A 49 12.05 19.81 14.69
N TYR A 50 11.48 18.65 14.36
CA TYR A 50 12.19 17.53 13.74
C TYR A 50 11.97 17.55 12.22
N PRO A 51 12.86 16.98 11.40
CA PRO A 51 12.72 16.98 9.94
C PRO A 51 11.68 15.95 9.44
N GLY A 52 10.48 15.97 10.01
CA GLY A 52 9.44 14.96 9.77
C GLY A 52 8.98 14.93 8.31
N ARG A 53 8.68 16.08 7.70
CA ARG A 53 8.21 16.13 6.30
C ARG A 53 9.31 15.73 5.32
N ALA A 54 10.55 16.11 5.59
CA ALA A 54 11.68 15.72 4.76
C ALA A 54 11.93 14.21 4.83
N THR A 55 11.89 13.65 6.05
CA THR A 55 12.08 12.21 6.28
C THR A 55 10.97 11.38 5.62
N PHE A 56 9.71 11.80 5.77
CA PHE A 56 8.57 11.16 5.10
C PHE A 56 8.73 11.19 3.58
N ARG A 57 9.08 12.34 2.98
CA ARG A 57 9.21 12.46 1.52
C ARG A 57 10.30 11.56 0.93
N ALA A 58 11.43 11.40 1.63
CA ALA A 58 12.47 10.47 1.18
C ALA A 58 11.94 9.02 1.16
N TRP A 59 11.28 8.60 2.24
CA TRP A 59 10.66 7.27 2.33
C TRP A 59 9.53 7.07 1.31
N GLU A 60 8.71 8.09 1.08
CA GLU A 60 7.64 8.06 0.08
C GLU A 60 8.20 7.84 -1.32
N GLN A 61 9.28 8.54 -1.70
CA GLN A 61 9.92 8.38 -2.99
C GLN A 61 10.42 6.95 -3.22
N GLU A 62 11.03 6.33 -2.20
CA GLU A 62 11.51 4.94 -2.26
C GLU A 62 10.36 3.92 -2.40
N ASN A 63 9.16 4.27 -1.97
CA ASN A 63 8.01 3.36 -1.90
C ASN A 63 6.81 3.81 -2.75
N ALA A 64 6.98 4.82 -3.61
CA ALA A 64 5.92 5.44 -4.38
C ALA A 64 5.17 4.43 -5.27
N GLY A 65 5.89 3.48 -5.87
CA GLY A 65 5.28 2.41 -6.67
C GLY A 65 4.31 1.55 -5.87
N VAL A 66 4.63 1.27 -4.60
CA VAL A 66 3.75 0.50 -3.71
C VAL A 66 2.49 1.31 -3.40
N PHE A 67 2.63 2.59 -3.07
CA PHE A 67 1.48 3.46 -2.79
C PHE A 67 0.52 3.53 -3.96
N VAL A 68 1.04 3.78 -5.17
CA VAL A 68 0.23 3.87 -6.40
C VAL A 68 -0.47 2.54 -6.68
N ALA A 69 0.23 1.41 -6.57
CA ALA A 69 -0.37 0.09 -6.77
C ALA A 69 -1.47 -0.21 -5.75
N SER A 70 -1.25 0.12 -4.47
CA SER A 70 -2.23 -0.07 -3.40
C SER A 70 -3.46 0.81 -3.56
N MET A 71 -3.28 2.10 -3.90
CA MET A 71 -4.41 3.01 -4.18
C MET A 71 -5.24 2.50 -5.35
N ARG A 72 -4.58 2.11 -6.45
CA ARG A 72 -5.28 1.54 -7.62
C ARG A 72 -6.06 0.29 -7.26
N ARG A 73 -5.49 -0.59 -6.42
CA ARG A 73 -6.15 -1.83 -5.99
C ARG A 73 -7.42 -1.54 -5.17
N VAL A 74 -7.33 -0.60 -4.21
CA VAL A 74 -8.49 -0.12 -3.44
C VAL A 74 -9.55 0.52 -4.35
N GLU A 75 -9.14 1.32 -5.34
CA GLU A 75 -10.05 1.93 -6.32
C GLU A 75 -10.75 0.88 -7.18
N ASP A 76 -10.01 -0.11 -7.70
CA ASP A 76 -10.55 -1.22 -8.49
C ASP A 76 -11.59 -1.99 -7.67
N HIS A 77 -11.27 -2.30 -6.41
CA HIS A 77 -12.21 -2.92 -5.48
C HIS A 77 -13.47 -2.11 -5.25
N ALA A 78 -13.32 -0.82 -4.96
CA ALA A 78 -14.45 0.05 -4.67
C ALA A 78 -15.39 0.15 -5.88
N ALA A 79 -14.82 0.28 -7.09
CA ALA A 79 -15.59 0.29 -8.33
C ALA A 79 -16.39 -1.01 -8.53
N GLU A 80 -15.75 -2.17 -8.30
CA GLU A 80 -16.38 -3.48 -8.45
C GLU A 80 -17.44 -3.75 -7.37
N ALA A 81 -17.09 -3.55 -6.10
CA ALA A 81 -17.93 -3.88 -4.95
C ALA A 81 -19.14 -2.95 -4.82
N LEU A 82 -18.96 -1.66 -5.10
CA LEU A 82 -20.02 -0.65 -4.97
C LEU A 82 -20.74 -0.38 -6.30
N LYS A 83 -20.28 -0.95 -7.41
CA LYS A 83 -20.79 -0.72 -8.77
C LYS A 83 -20.79 0.77 -9.15
N ILE A 84 -19.74 1.48 -8.77
CA ILE A 84 -19.54 2.91 -9.05
C ILE A 84 -18.53 3.11 -10.17
N SER A 85 -18.51 4.32 -10.76
CA SER A 85 -17.50 4.69 -11.75
C SER A 85 -16.09 4.75 -11.13
N ARG A 86 -15.05 4.67 -11.97
CA ARG A 86 -13.66 4.83 -11.50
C ARG A 86 -13.39 6.20 -10.86
N ASP A 87 -14.05 7.25 -11.33
CA ASP A 87 -13.86 8.58 -10.76
C ASP A 87 -14.50 8.70 -9.37
N GLU A 88 -15.66 8.08 -9.15
CA GLU A 88 -16.28 7.95 -7.82
C GLU A 88 -15.42 7.07 -6.88
N ALA A 89 -14.81 6.01 -7.41
CA ALA A 89 -13.91 5.15 -6.64
C ALA A 89 -12.64 5.90 -6.20
N ARG A 90 -12.06 6.74 -7.07
CA ARG A 90 -10.93 7.62 -6.73
C ARG A 90 -11.30 8.62 -5.63
N GLN A 91 -12.45 9.30 -5.76
CA GLN A 91 -12.93 10.23 -4.74
C GLN A 91 -13.14 9.53 -3.40
N THR A 92 -13.72 8.32 -3.43
CA THR A 92 -13.92 7.49 -2.23
C THR A 92 -12.59 7.08 -1.59
N SER A 93 -11.59 6.72 -2.40
CA SER A 93 -10.26 6.31 -1.92
C SER A 93 -9.48 7.49 -1.35
N ALA A 94 -9.60 8.68 -1.94
CA ALA A 94 -9.06 9.92 -1.37
C ALA A 94 -9.71 10.23 -0.01
N ALA A 95 -11.05 10.13 0.08
CA ALA A 95 -11.75 10.32 1.34
C ALA A 95 -11.37 9.28 2.40
N LEU A 96 -11.07 8.04 2.00
CA LEU A 96 -10.52 7.01 2.90
C LEU A 96 -9.15 7.43 3.44
N PHE A 97 -8.25 7.90 2.58
CA PHE A 97 -6.93 8.38 2.99
C PHE A 97 -7.03 9.51 4.02
N ASP A 98 -7.88 10.50 3.77
CA ASP A 98 -8.13 11.60 4.70
C ASP A 98 -8.73 11.13 6.03
N ARG A 99 -9.65 10.16 6.01
CA ARG A 99 -10.19 9.55 7.23
C ARG A 99 -9.11 8.84 8.03
N LEU A 100 -8.16 8.18 7.37
CA LEU A 100 -7.03 7.52 8.03
C LEU A 100 -6.10 8.54 8.68
N LYS A 101 -5.80 9.66 8.01
CA LYS A 101 -5.07 10.79 8.64
C LYS A 101 -5.80 11.32 9.86
N GLY A 102 -7.11 11.57 9.74
CA GLY A 102 -7.92 12.02 10.87
C GLY A 102 -8.01 10.98 12.01
N ARG A 103 -7.94 9.69 11.69
CA ARG A 103 -7.81 8.62 12.69
C ARG A 103 -6.48 8.71 13.42
N TYR A 104 -5.38 8.91 12.68
CA TYR A 104 -4.06 9.13 13.28
C TYR A 104 -4.11 10.28 14.30
N ASP A 105 -4.69 11.42 13.92
CA ASP A 105 -4.80 12.59 14.78
C ASP A 105 -5.56 12.34 16.08
N ARG A 106 -6.61 11.50 16.03
CA ARG A 106 -7.41 11.19 17.22
C ARG A 106 -6.76 10.14 18.12
N GLU A 107 -6.17 9.11 17.53
CA GLU A 107 -5.74 7.91 18.25
C GLU A 107 -4.25 7.91 18.61
N PHE A 108 -3.40 8.60 17.83
CA PHE A 108 -1.95 8.46 17.94
C PHE A 108 -1.23 9.80 18.16
N ALA A 109 -1.72 10.90 17.57
CA ALA A 109 -1.09 12.21 17.74
C ALA A 109 -0.93 12.67 19.21
N PRO A 110 -1.85 12.38 20.15
CA PRO A 110 -1.66 12.74 21.55
C PRO A 110 -0.40 12.13 22.20
N ASP A 111 0.08 11.00 21.69
CA ASP A 111 1.24 10.28 22.20
C ASP A 111 2.54 10.62 21.45
N VAL A 112 2.45 11.43 20.38
CA VAL A 112 3.62 11.89 19.62
C VAL A 112 4.42 12.86 20.48
N SER A 113 5.70 12.54 20.68
CA SER A 113 6.63 13.27 21.54
C SER A 113 7.96 13.50 20.82
N ALA A 114 8.81 14.36 21.40
CA ALA A 114 10.19 14.54 20.96
C ALA A 114 10.95 13.20 20.81
N ARG A 115 10.68 12.24 21.72
CA ARG A 115 11.29 10.90 21.66
C ARG A 115 10.81 10.10 20.47
N SER A 116 9.52 10.07 20.17
CA SER A 116 9.01 9.36 18.99
C SER A 116 9.48 10.03 17.70
N CYS A 117 9.49 11.37 17.65
CA CYS A 117 9.96 12.10 16.48
C CYS A 117 11.46 11.93 16.21
N GLY A 118 12.30 11.84 17.24
CA GLY A 118 13.71 11.45 17.09
C GLY A 118 13.90 10.04 16.51
N ARG A 119 12.86 9.21 16.52
CA ARG A 119 12.86 7.83 16.00
C ARG A 119 11.94 7.65 14.77
N PHE A 120 11.45 8.74 14.18
CA PHE A 120 10.49 8.65 13.08
C PHE A 120 11.03 7.85 11.88
N GLY A 121 12.32 8.00 11.54
CA GLY A 121 12.96 7.18 10.51
C GLY A 121 12.98 5.67 10.82
N GLU A 122 12.94 5.28 12.09
CA GLU A 122 12.80 3.88 12.49
C GLU A 122 11.37 3.36 12.29
N THR A 123 10.37 4.19 12.63
CA THR A 123 8.96 3.92 12.33
C THR A 123 8.76 3.69 10.84
N LEU A 124 9.34 4.53 10.00
CA LEU A 124 9.27 4.39 8.53
C LEU A 124 9.95 3.11 8.02
N ARG A 125 11.09 2.72 8.60
CA ARG A 125 11.72 1.41 8.29
C ARG A 125 10.83 0.23 8.68
N LEU A 126 10.12 0.33 9.81
CA LEU A 126 9.15 -0.70 10.21
C LEU A 126 7.94 -0.73 9.28
N TYR A 127 7.47 0.41 8.79
CA TYR A 127 6.41 0.44 7.80
C TYR A 127 6.89 -0.18 6.48
N ALA A 128 8.10 0.17 6.02
CA ALA A 128 8.68 -0.39 4.81
C ALA A 128 8.78 -1.92 4.85
N SER A 129 9.10 -2.53 6.00
CA SER A 129 9.17 -3.99 6.14
C SER A 129 7.81 -4.68 6.14
N LYS A 130 6.73 -3.92 6.36
CA LYS A 130 5.34 -4.40 6.33
C LYS A 130 4.63 -4.11 5.01
N LEU A 131 5.25 -3.32 4.12
CA LEU A 131 4.68 -3.04 2.81
C LEU A 131 4.64 -4.30 1.96
N VAL A 132 3.45 -4.66 1.49
CA VAL A 132 3.27 -5.73 0.51
C VAL A 132 3.52 -5.15 -0.88
N ARG A 133 4.36 -5.82 -1.68
CA ARG A 133 4.71 -5.42 -3.05
C ARG A 133 4.05 -6.39 -4.03
N SER A 134 3.41 -5.86 -5.07
CA SER A 134 2.78 -6.62 -6.16
C SER A 134 3.75 -6.95 -7.28
#